data_AF-A0A1I6HK27-F1
#
_entry.id   AF-A0A1I6HK27-F1
#
_cell.length_a   1.000
_cell.length_b   1.000
_cell.length_c   1.000
_cell.angle_alpha   90.00
_cell.angle_beta   90.00
_cell.angle_gamma   90.00
#
_symmetry.space_group_name_H-M   'P 1'
#
loop_
_entity.id
_entity.type
_entity.pdbx_description
1 polymer ?
#
loop_
_entity_poly.entity_id
_entity_poly.type
_entity_poly.pdbx_seq_one_letter_code
_entity_poly.pdbx_strand_id
1 'polypeptide(L)'
;MSKWSAEAQAKSLKYGAYISLISGVYFAIMLVAKWLELADINAGEWPNILMVLVALLFVGVVTRMSVGNHKLTGGWREMLGIYNDEFTRETSRKANARAFVGLIVVLIPGVLIGENLATTAIGSYVTVSTYSLSLIVVGTLVWSISVLWEMRGQGEDDHG
;
A
#
# COMPACT_ATOMS: atom_id res chain seq x y z
N MET A 1 -31.26 -3.02 -6.85
CA MET A 1 -29.78 -2.90 -6.72
C MET A 1 -29.49 -1.70 -5.84
N SER A 2 -28.76 -1.88 -4.73
CA SER A 2 -28.50 -0.79 -3.78
C SER A 2 -27.69 0.31 -4.47
N LYS A 3 -28.16 1.56 -4.32
CA LYS A 3 -27.40 2.73 -4.77
C LYS A 3 -26.14 2.81 -3.91
N TRP A 4 -24.96 2.57 -4.49
CA TRP A 4 -23.68 2.76 -3.83
C TRP A 4 -23.51 4.27 -3.56
N SER A 5 -23.84 4.70 -2.35
CA SER A 5 -23.82 6.11 -1.96
C SER A 5 -22.40 6.69 -2.01
N ALA A 6 -22.28 8.00 -2.16
CA ALA A 6 -20.98 8.69 -2.12
C ALA A 6 -20.24 8.42 -0.80
N GLU A 7 -20.96 8.44 0.32
CA GLU A 7 -20.40 8.10 1.63
C GLU A 7 -19.88 6.65 1.70
N ALA A 8 -20.60 5.70 1.09
CA ALA A 8 -20.17 4.31 1.02
C ALA A 8 -18.94 4.14 0.11
N GLN A 9 -18.85 4.90 -0.99
CA GLN A 9 -17.68 4.96 -1.87
C GLN A 9 -16.46 5.50 -1.13
N ALA A 10 -16.62 6.62 -0.42
CA ALA A 10 -15.54 7.25 0.34
C ALA A 10 -15.04 6.33 1.47
N LYS A 11 -15.95 5.73 2.25
CA LYS A 11 -15.57 4.78 3.32
C LYS A 11 -14.85 3.56 2.76
N SER A 12 -15.32 2.99 1.66
CA SER A 12 -14.66 1.86 0.98
C SER A 12 -13.25 2.23 0.52
N LEU A 13 -13.07 3.37 -0.15
CA LEU A 13 -11.76 3.83 -0.61
C LEU A 13 -10.79 4.05 0.57
N LYS A 14 -11.26 4.67 1.65
CA LYS A 14 -10.48 4.88 2.88
C LYS A 14 -10.07 3.56 3.55
N TYR A 15 -10.95 2.57 3.55
CA TYR A 15 -10.63 1.23 4.10
C TYR A 15 -9.65 0.48 3.22
N GLY A 16 -9.82 0.52 1.90
CA GLY A 16 -8.83 0.00 0.95
C GLY A 16 -7.45 0.60 1.23
N ALA A 17 -7.37 1.92 1.46
CA ALA A 17 -6.12 2.59 1.81
C ALA A 17 -5.51 2.09 3.13
N TYR A 18 -6.28 1.90 4.20
CA TYR A 18 -5.75 1.33 5.45
C TYR A 18 -5.25 -0.10 5.28
N ILE A 19 -5.99 -0.94 4.55
CA ILE A 19 -5.60 -2.33 4.27
C ILE A 19 -4.30 -2.35 3.47
N SER A 20 -4.22 -1.56 2.40
CA SER A 20 -3.01 -1.42 1.58
C SER A 20 -1.82 -0.86 2.37
N LEU A 21 -2.06 0.07 3.31
CA LEU A 21 -1.01 0.62 4.18
C LEU A 21 -0.43 -0.46 5.09
N ILE A 22 -1.28 -1.24 5.76
CA ILE A 22 -0.84 -2.33 6.66
C ILE A 22 -0.09 -3.40 5.86
N SER A 23 -0.60 -3.78 4.68
CA SER A 23 0.12 -4.69 3.77
C SER A 23 1.46 -4.10 3.33
N GLY A 24 1.53 -2.82 3.02
CA GLY A 24 2.77 -2.13 2.66
C GLY A 24 3.80 -2.17 3.79
N VAL A 25 3.38 -1.97 5.04
CA VAL A 25 4.24 -2.12 6.22
C VAL A 25 4.75 -3.56 6.38
N TYR A 26 3.89 -4.56 6.18
CA TYR A 26 4.31 -5.97 6.21
C TYR A 26 5.41 -6.26 5.19
N PHE A 27 5.21 -5.84 3.94
CA PHE A 27 6.22 -6.02 2.89
C PHE A 27 7.50 -5.20 3.14
N ALA A 28 7.39 -4.03 3.78
CA ALA A 28 8.54 -3.22 4.15
C ALA A 28 9.40 -3.91 5.22
N ILE A 29 8.78 -4.54 6.22
CA ILE A 29 9.50 -5.34 7.22
C ILE A 29 10.23 -6.49 6.53
N MET A 30 9.57 -7.20 5.62
CA MET A 30 10.18 -8.31 4.87
C MET A 30 11.33 -7.84 3.96
N LEU A 31 11.21 -6.66 3.34
CA LEU A 31 12.27 -6.04 2.55
C LEU A 31 13.49 -5.71 3.42
N VAL A 32 13.26 -5.06 4.56
CA VAL A 32 14.32 -4.73 5.51
C VAL A 32 14.99 -6.00 6.05
N ALA A 33 14.22 -7.03 6.39
CA ALA A 33 14.75 -8.31 6.85
C ALA A 33 15.71 -8.93 5.81
N LYS A 34 15.33 -8.91 4.52
CA LYS A 34 16.19 -9.37 3.43
C LYS A 34 17.44 -8.52 3.26
N TRP A 35 17.35 -7.20 3.41
CA TRP A 35 18.54 -6.35 3.36
C TRP A 35 19.48 -6.58 4.54
N LEU A 36 18.95 -6.84 5.74
CA LEU A 36 19.76 -7.20 6.90
C LEU A 36 20.48 -8.54 6.71
N GLU A 37 19.79 -9.52 6.15
CA GLU A 37 20.37 -10.82 5.77
C GLU A 37 21.51 -10.64 4.75
N LEU A 38 21.29 -9.82 3.71
CA LEU A 38 22.31 -9.51 2.70
C LEU A 38 23.49 -8.69 3.27
N ALA A 39 23.28 -7.95 4.35
CA ALA A 39 24.31 -7.21 5.07
C ALA A 39 25.05 -8.04 6.13
N ASP A 40 24.71 -9.33 6.28
CA ASP A 40 25.22 -10.22 7.34
C ASP A 40 24.94 -9.68 8.76
N ILE A 41 23.84 -8.93 8.93
CA ILE A 41 23.40 -8.39 10.22
C ILE A 41 22.41 -9.36 10.86
N ASN A 42 22.81 -9.98 11.96
CA ASN A 42 21.93 -10.87 12.71
C ASN A 42 20.89 -10.09 13.53
N ALA A 43 19.68 -9.98 12.99
CA ALA A 43 18.52 -9.38 13.66
C ALA A 43 17.75 -10.36 14.57
N GLY A 44 18.18 -11.62 14.66
CA GLY A 44 17.46 -12.69 15.36
C GLY A 44 16.04 -12.87 14.84
N GLU A 45 15.10 -13.19 15.74
CA GLU A 45 13.69 -13.45 15.41
C GLU A 45 12.83 -12.17 15.30
N TRP A 46 13.40 -10.98 15.54
CA TRP A 46 12.63 -9.73 15.57
C TRP A 46 11.84 -9.44 14.29
N PRO A 47 12.39 -9.63 13.07
CA PRO A 47 11.62 -9.40 11.85
C PRO A 47 10.42 -10.35 11.74
N ASN A 48 10.58 -11.62 12.13
CA ASN A 48 9.50 -12.62 12.12
C ASN A 48 8.39 -12.23 13.11
N ILE A 49 8.76 -11.85 14.33
CA ILE A 49 7.80 -11.40 15.35
C ILE A 49 7.02 -10.18 14.85
N LEU A 50 7.71 -9.18 14.29
CA LEU A 50 7.06 -7.99 13.74
C LEU A 50 6.11 -8.32 12.58
N MET A 51 6.52 -9.20 11.66
CA MET A 51 5.65 -9.67 10.57
C MET A 51 4.38 -10.34 11.10
N VAL A 52 4.50 -11.19 12.13
CA VAL A 52 3.35 -11.84 12.77
C VAL A 52 2.44 -10.81 13.43
N LEU A 53 2.98 -9.84 14.16
CA LEU A 53 2.18 -8.78 14.79
C LEU A 53 1.43 -7.94 13.75
N VAL A 54 2.07 -7.57 12.65
CA VAL A 54 1.43 -6.83 11.56
C VAL A 54 0.39 -7.68 10.84
N ALA A 55 0.63 -8.98 10.65
CA ALA A 55 -0.36 -9.90 10.08
C ALA A 55 -1.58 -10.05 10.99
N LEU A 56 -1.40 -10.14 12.32
CA LEU A 56 -2.49 -10.16 13.28
C LEU A 56 -3.28 -8.84 13.27
N LEU A 57 -2.59 -7.71 13.19
CA LEU A 57 -3.22 -6.40 13.02
C LEU A 57 -4.06 -6.36 11.74
N PHE A 58 -3.50 -6.82 10.62
CA PHE A 58 -4.20 -6.92 9.33
C PHE A 58 -5.48 -7.74 9.45
N VAL A 59 -5.37 -8.96 10.00
CA VAL A 59 -6.53 -9.86 10.20
C VAL A 59 -7.57 -9.20 11.11
N GLY A 60 -7.14 -8.58 12.21
CA GLY A 60 -8.04 -7.89 13.15
C GLY A 60 -8.78 -6.73 12.49
N VAL A 61 -8.09 -5.90 11.71
CA VAL A 61 -8.67 -4.77 10.98
C VAL A 61 -9.64 -5.27 9.91
N VAL A 62 -9.24 -6.22 9.07
CA VAL A 62 -10.09 -6.80 8.02
C VAL A 62 -11.32 -7.49 8.60
N THR A 63 -11.17 -8.23 9.70
CA THR A 63 -12.28 -8.92 10.37
C THR A 63 -13.26 -7.90 10.97
N ARG A 64 -12.77 -6.89 11.70
CA ARG A 64 -13.61 -5.81 12.25
C ARG A 64 -14.37 -5.07 11.14
N MET A 65 -13.70 -4.79 10.03
CA MET A 65 -14.30 -4.12 8.88
C MET A 65 -15.34 -5.00 8.17
N SER A 66 -15.10 -6.31 8.08
CA SER A 66 -16.01 -7.27 7.44
C SER A 66 -17.30 -7.47 8.23
N VAL A 67 -17.23 -7.53 9.56
CA VAL A 67 -18.41 -7.72 10.43
C VAL A 67 -19.24 -6.43 10.57
N GLY A 68 -18.59 -5.26 10.60
CA GLY A 68 -19.28 -3.99 10.83
C GLY A 68 -20.02 -3.39 9.63
N ASN A 69 -19.73 -3.81 8.39
CA ASN A 69 -20.06 -3.02 7.19
C ASN A 69 -20.57 -3.83 5.98
N HIS A 70 -21.55 -4.72 6.19
CA HIS A 70 -22.29 -5.42 5.14
C HIS A 70 -22.91 -4.51 4.03
N LYS A 71 -22.96 -3.18 4.25
CA LYS A 71 -23.46 -2.18 3.29
C LYS A 71 -22.38 -1.53 2.40
N LEU A 72 -21.09 -1.80 2.63
CA LEU A 72 -19.99 -1.24 1.84
C LEU A 72 -19.57 -2.10 0.66
N THR A 73 -20.44 -3.01 0.20
CA THR A 73 -20.15 -3.92 -0.91
C THR A 73 -20.15 -3.16 -2.25
N GLY A 74 -19.06 -2.43 -2.49
CA GLY A 74 -18.67 -1.87 -3.79
C GLY A 74 -18.33 -2.94 -4.83
N GLY A 75 -18.31 -4.22 -4.45
CA GLY A 75 -18.25 -5.38 -5.34
C GLY A 75 -17.16 -5.26 -6.41
N TRP A 76 -17.46 -5.69 -7.63
CA TRP A 76 -16.55 -5.56 -8.77
C TRP A 76 -16.31 -4.09 -9.18
N ARG A 77 -17.23 -3.16 -8.85
CA ARG A 77 -17.11 -1.73 -9.24
C ARG A 77 -15.99 -1.04 -8.49
N GLU A 78 -15.78 -1.42 -7.23
CA GLU A 78 -14.65 -0.98 -6.42
C GLU A 78 -13.33 -1.51 -6.96
N MET A 79 -13.27 -2.80 -7.35
CA MET A 79 -12.07 -3.39 -7.96
C MET A 79 -11.70 -2.72 -9.29
N LEU A 80 -12.69 -2.22 -10.04
CA LEU A 80 -12.47 -1.49 -11.29
C LEU A 80 -12.35 0.04 -11.11
N GLY A 81 -12.42 0.56 -9.88
CA GLY A 81 -12.32 2.00 -9.59
C GLY A 81 -13.47 2.84 -10.17
N ILE A 82 -14.65 2.25 -10.39
CA ILE A 82 -15.81 2.91 -11.02
C ILE A 82 -16.61 3.66 -9.95
N TYR A 83 -16.04 4.74 -9.43
CA TYR A 83 -16.71 5.65 -8.50
C TYR A 83 -17.65 6.58 -9.25
N ASN A 84 -18.90 6.69 -8.78
CA ASN A 84 -19.87 7.68 -9.29
C ASN A 84 -19.62 9.07 -8.69
N ASP A 85 -19.08 9.11 -7.49
CA ASP A 85 -18.72 10.34 -6.80
C ASP A 85 -17.46 10.95 -7.43
N GLU A 86 -17.55 12.23 -7.82
CA GLU A 86 -16.48 12.90 -8.54
C GLU A 86 -15.21 13.04 -7.69
N PHE A 87 -15.36 13.35 -6.40
CA PHE A 87 -14.25 13.46 -5.48
C PHE A 87 -13.54 12.12 -5.30
N THR A 88 -14.28 11.06 -4.97
CA THR A 88 -13.71 9.71 -4.76
C THR A 88 -12.99 9.21 -6.01
N ARG A 89 -13.56 9.47 -7.19
CA ARG A 89 -12.94 9.18 -8.48
C ARG A 89 -11.65 9.96 -8.70
N GLU A 90 -11.65 11.26 -8.41
CA GLU A 90 -10.48 12.11 -8.55
C GLU A 90 -9.37 11.72 -7.57
N THR A 91 -9.70 11.44 -6.31
CA THR A 91 -8.77 10.94 -5.30
C THR A 91 -8.12 9.64 -5.74
N SER A 92 -8.91 8.68 -6.22
CA SER A 92 -8.39 7.41 -6.75
C SER A 92 -7.44 7.64 -7.94
N ARG A 93 -7.80 8.53 -8.88
CA ARG A 93 -6.95 8.89 -10.03
C ARG A 93 -5.64 9.56 -9.58
N LYS A 94 -5.69 10.51 -8.65
CA LYS A 94 -4.49 11.17 -8.09
C LYS A 94 -3.59 10.17 -7.38
N ALA A 95 -4.16 9.29 -6.57
CA ALA A 95 -3.41 8.24 -5.87
C ALA A 95 -2.74 7.27 -6.86
N ASN A 96 -3.45 6.83 -7.90
CA ASN A 96 -2.87 5.97 -8.94
C ASN A 96 -1.73 6.67 -9.69
N ALA A 97 -1.90 7.95 -10.06
CA ALA A 97 -0.86 8.72 -10.73
C ALA A 97 0.39 8.88 -9.84
N ARG A 98 0.21 9.23 -8.56
CA ARG A 98 1.32 9.35 -7.60
C ARG A 98 2.01 8.01 -7.37
N ALA A 99 1.25 6.92 -7.24
CA ALA A 99 1.80 5.57 -7.10
C ALA A 99 2.62 5.18 -8.33
N PHE A 100 2.14 5.48 -9.53
CA PHE A 100 2.88 5.20 -10.77
C PHE A 100 4.18 6.01 -10.84
N VAL A 101 4.17 7.29 -10.45
CA VAL A 101 5.40 8.09 -10.32
C VAL A 101 6.35 7.47 -9.30
N GLY A 102 5.85 7.05 -8.13
CA GLY A 102 6.66 6.36 -7.11
C GLY A 102 7.28 5.07 -7.64
N LEU A 103 6.53 4.27 -8.40
CA LEU A 103 7.05 3.06 -9.05
C LEU A 103 8.15 3.39 -10.06
N ILE A 104 7.99 4.44 -10.89
CA ILE A 104 9.02 4.88 -11.84
C ILE A 104 10.33 5.25 -11.12
N VAL A 105 10.23 5.94 -9.98
CA VAL A 105 11.38 6.34 -9.16
C VAL A 105 12.15 5.12 -8.61
N VAL A 106 11.49 3.99 -8.41
CA VAL A 106 12.16 2.72 -8.03
C VAL A 106 12.64 1.96 -9.26
N LEU A 107 11.84 1.95 -10.34
CA LEU A 107 12.12 1.21 -11.55
C LEU A 107 13.43 1.67 -12.20
N ILE A 108 13.59 2.97 -12.43
CA ILE A 108 14.73 3.54 -13.17
C ILE A 108 16.06 3.22 -12.46
N PRO A 109 16.27 3.56 -11.17
CA PRO A 109 17.51 3.22 -10.48
C PRO A 109 17.73 1.71 -10.37
N GLY A 110 16.67 0.93 -10.15
CA GLY A 110 16.82 -0.53 -10.05
C GLY A 110 17.31 -1.18 -11.35
N VAL A 111 16.83 -0.72 -12.51
CA VAL A 111 17.33 -1.16 -13.82
C VAL A 111 18.79 -0.72 -14.01
N LEU A 112 19.10 0.55 -13.73
CA LEU A 112 20.47 1.07 -13.88
C LEU A 112 21.48 0.32 -13.00
N ILE A 113 21.10 -0.01 -11.76
CA ILE A 113 21.93 -0.79 -10.84
C ILE A 113 22.05 -2.24 -11.34
N GLY A 114 20.95 -2.85 -11.80
CA GLY A 114 20.94 -4.22 -12.31
C GLY A 114 21.82 -4.40 -13.56
N GLU A 115 21.86 -3.42 -14.46
CA GLU A 115 22.66 -3.50 -15.68
C GLU A 115 24.14 -3.13 -15.47
N ASN A 116 24.42 -2.11 -14.65
CA ASN A 116 25.76 -1.52 -14.59
C ASN A 116 26.54 -1.86 -13.32
N LEU A 117 25.86 -2.29 -12.26
CA LEU A 117 26.42 -2.40 -10.92
C LEU A 117 26.17 -3.76 -10.27
N ALA A 118 25.71 -4.77 -11.03
CA ALA A 118 25.38 -6.11 -10.51
C ALA A 118 26.53 -6.78 -9.74
N THR A 119 27.78 -6.49 -10.09
CA THR A 119 28.98 -7.05 -9.43
C THR A 119 29.48 -6.21 -8.25
N THR A 120 28.85 -5.07 -7.95
CA THR A 120 29.25 -4.19 -6.85
C THR A 120 28.52 -4.55 -5.56
N ALA A 121 29.05 -4.10 -4.42
CA ALA A 121 28.42 -4.27 -3.11
C ALA A 121 27.02 -3.61 -3.02
N ILE A 122 26.68 -2.65 -3.90
CA ILE A 122 25.33 -2.07 -3.96
C ILE A 122 24.41 -2.98 -4.80
N GLY A 123 24.92 -3.55 -5.89
CA GLY A 123 24.18 -4.49 -6.73
C GLY A 123 23.74 -5.75 -6.00
N SER A 124 24.51 -6.22 -5.02
CA SER A 124 24.13 -7.39 -4.21
C SER A 124 22.86 -7.17 -3.37
N TYR A 125 22.49 -5.93 -3.07
CA TYR A 125 21.23 -5.59 -2.40
C TYR A 125 20.01 -5.52 -3.34
N VAL A 126 20.25 -5.48 -4.65
CA VAL A 126 19.22 -5.35 -5.69
C VAL A 126 19.08 -6.69 -6.42
N THR A 127 18.50 -7.66 -5.71
CA THR A 127 18.08 -8.94 -6.28
C THR A 127 16.67 -8.82 -6.87
N VAL A 128 16.26 -9.76 -7.72
CA VAL A 128 14.87 -9.83 -8.23
C VAL A 128 13.85 -9.80 -7.08
N SER A 129 14.17 -10.45 -5.96
CA SER A 129 13.31 -10.49 -4.77
C SER A 129 13.21 -9.13 -4.07
N THR A 130 14.33 -8.49 -3.76
CA THR A 130 14.34 -7.19 -3.06
C THR A 130 13.81 -6.06 -3.96
N TYR A 131 14.05 -6.15 -5.27
CA TYR A 131 13.50 -5.22 -6.25
C TYR A 131 11.98 -5.34 -6.35
N SER A 132 11.45 -6.56 -6.50
CA SER A 132 9.99 -6.78 -6.52
C SER A 132 9.32 -6.30 -5.24
N LEU A 133 9.95 -6.54 -4.09
CA LEU A 133 9.45 -6.05 -2.81
C LEU A 133 9.49 -4.53 -2.70
N SER A 134 10.54 -3.89 -3.20
CA SER A 134 10.64 -2.43 -3.23
C SER A 134 9.51 -1.82 -4.06
N LEU A 135 9.16 -2.40 -5.20
CA LEU A 135 8.03 -1.97 -6.03
C LEU A 135 6.70 -2.12 -5.29
N ILE A 136 6.47 -3.27 -4.64
CA ILE A 136 5.26 -3.49 -3.84
C ILE A 136 5.16 -2.47 -2.71
N VAL A 137 6.23 -2.27 -1.95
CA VAL A 137 6.28 -1.36 -0.80
C VAL A 137 6.03 0.08 -1.25
N VAL A 138 6.77 0.58 -2.24
CA VAL A 138 6.60 1.97 -2.68
C VAL A 138 5.24 2.18 -3.33
N GLY A 139 4.78 1.26 -4.19
CA GLY A 139 3.46 1.37 -4.81
C GLY A 139 2.33 1.40 -3.79
N THR A 140 2.33 0.46 -2.84
CA THR A 140 1.28 0.36 -1.81
C THR A 140 1.31 1.52 -0.81
N LEU A 141 2.50 1.95 -0.37
CA LEU A 141 2.63 3.07 0.57
C LEU A 141 2.25 4.40 -0.09
N VAL A 142 2.78 4.70 -1.28
CA VAL A 142 2.46 5.96 -1.97
C VAL A 142 0.97 6.05 -2.30
N TRP A 143 0.38 4.94 -2.77
CA TRP A 143 -1.06 4.91 -3.04
C TRP A 143 -1.89 5.14 -1.78
N SER A 144 -1.66 4.35 -0.73
CA SER A 144 -2.44 4.41 0.51
C SER A 144 -2.30 5.76 1.22
N ILE A 145 -1.08 6.30 1.32
CA ILE A 145 -0.82 7.62 1.90
C ILE A 145 -1.52 8.70 1.08
N SER A 146 -1.46 8.63 -0.26
CA SER A 146 -2.13 9.61 -1.13
C SER A 146 -3.64 9.62 -0.92
N VAL A 147 -4.27 8.44 -0.85
CA VAL A 147 -5.70 8.35 -0.56
C VAL A 147 -6.01 8.94 0.82
N LEU A 148 -5.31 8.49 1.86
CA LEU A 148 -5.56 8.97 3.23
C LEU A 148 -5.32 10.47 3.40
N TRP A 149 -4.36 11.03 2.67
CA TRP A 149 -4.06 12.46 2.65
C TRP A 149 -5.19 13.27 2.02
N GLU A 150 -5.62 12.90 0.81
CA GLU A 150 -6.71 13.62 0.11
C GLU A 150 -8.03 13.50 0.87
N MET A 151 -8.29 12.35 1.49
CA MET A 151 -9.50 12.13 2.29
C MET A 151 -9.45 12.75 3.69
N ARG A 152 -8.31 13.29 4.13
CA ARG A 152 -8.21 14.03 5.40
C ARG A 152 -9.05 15.32 5.34
N GLY A 153 -9.08 15.99 4.19
CA GLY A 153 -9.83 17.23 4.00
C GLY A 153 -11.36 17.07 4.14
N GLN A 154 -11.90 15.87 3.86
CA GLN A 154 -13.35 15.63 4.02
C GLN A 154 -13.82 15.57 5.48
N GLY A 155 -12.92 15.36 6.45
CA GLY A 155 -13.30 15.25 7.86
C GLY A 155 -13.46 16.59 8.59
N GLU A 156 -12.99 17.70 7.99
CA GLU A 156 -13.07 19.04 8.58
C GLU A 156 -14.30 19.83 8.10
N ASP A 157 -14.89 19.45 6.96
CA ASP A 157 -16.05 20.16 6.38
C ASP A 157 -17.42 19.65 6.88
N ASP A 158 -17.48 18.51 7.58
CA ASP A 158 -18.72 17.92 8.13
C ASP A 158 -19.04 18.38 9.58
N HIS A 159 -18.29 19.35 10.12
CA HIS A 159 -18.52 19.96 11.44
C HIS A 159 -18.69 21.50 11.40
N GLY A 160 -19.01 22.06 10.24
CA GLY A 160 -19.36 23.49 10.05
C GLY A 160 -20.86 23.74 9.95
#